data_AF-A0A961PB13-F1
#
_entry.id   AF-A0A961PB13-F1
#
_cell.length_a   1.000
_cell.length_b   1.000
_cell.length_c   1.000
_cell.angle_alpha   90.00
_cell.angle_beta   90.00
_cell.angle_gamma   90.00
#
_symmetry.space_group_name_H-M   'P 1'
#
loop_
_entity.id
_entity.type
_entity.pdbx_description
1 polymer ?
#
loop_
_entity_poly.entity_id
_entity_poly.type
_entity_poly.pdbx_seq_one_letter_code
_entity_poly.pdbx_strand_id
1 'polypeptide(L)'
;LMELIAGPAEVAPSLEPVPAFPNLYFVGAVSQQPVGAPTPRELEALNRVIEVLREQFDMVIVDLPPLRGVSESQLLANLCDKVVFLIDWTKTPKGVAASALRHWKRPKGKIIGALFTKARLRNYESFNKNEIHDYYG
;
A
#
# COMPACT_ATOMS: atom_id res chain seq x y z
N LEU A 1 -3.09 2.98 -11.28
CA LEU A 1 -2.86 4.32 -10.68
C LEU A 1 -2.29 5.32 -11.69
N MET A 2 -1.18 5.04 -12.38
CA MET A 2 -0.59 5.99 -13.34
C MET A 2 -1.45 6.27 -14.59
N GLU A 3 -2.30 5.34 -15.02
CA GLU A 3 -3.20 5.60 -16.16
C GLU A 3 -4.37 6.53 -15.81
N LEU A 4 -4.67 6.63 -14.51
CA LEU A 4 -5.69 7.49 -13.93
C LEU A 4 -5.30 8.98 -13.95
N ILE A 5 -4.09 9.28 -14.42
CA ILE A 5 -3.50 10.62 -14.55
C ILE A 5 -4.24 11.47 -15.59
N ALA A 6 -4.98 10.84 -16.51
CA ALA A 6 -5.77 11.54 -17.53
C ALA A 6 -6.88 12.44 -16.93
N GLY A 7 -7.27 12.20 -15.67
CA GLY A 7 -8.02 13.14 -14.85
C GLY A 7 -9.23 12.54 -14.14
N PRO A 8 -9.89 13.29 -13.24
CA PRO A 8 -10.99 12.79 -12.42
C PRO A 8 -12.20 12.27 -13.21
N ALA A 9 -12.45 12.83 -14.40
CA ALA A 9 -13.56 12.44 -15.26
C ALA A 9 -13.40 11.03 -15.87
N GLU A 10 -12.18 10.51 -15.91
CA GLU A 10 -11.88 9.18 -16.47
C GLU A 10 -11.86 8.08 -15.41
N VAL A 11 -12.00 8.44 -14.12
CA VAL A 11 -11.97 7.48 -12.99
C VAL A 11 -13.24 6.67 -12.89
N ALA A 12 -14.39 7.32 -13.02
CA ALA A 12 -15.71 6.70 -12.93
C ALA A 12 -15.90 5.53 -13.92
N PRO A 13 -15.51 5.64 -15.21
CA PRO A 13 -15.60 4.51 -16.14
C PRO A 13 -14.57 3.40 -15.90
N SER A 14 -13.53 3.62 -15.09
CA SER A 14 -12.50 2.61 -14.76
C SER A 14 -12.74 1.90 -13.41
N LEU A 15 -13.84 2.20 -12.71
CA LEU A 15 -14.26 1.51 -11.50
C LEU A 15 -15.01 0.23 -11.86
N GLU A 16 -14.35 -0.91 -11.72
CA GLU A 16 -14.94 -2.22 -11.96
C GLU A 16 -15.50 -2.80 -10.66
N PRO A 17 -16.82 -3.08 -10.57
CA PRO A 17 -17.38 -3.72 -9.39
C PRO A 17 -16.91 -5.18 -9.30
N VAL A 18 -16.60 -5.65 -8.10
CA VAL A 18 -16.23 -7.05 -7.87
C VAL A 18 -17.50 -7.86 -7.60
N PRO A 19 -17.92 -8.80 -8.49
CA PRO A 19 -19.26 -9.41 -8.40
C PRO A 19 -19.54 -10.16 -7.09
N ALA A 20 -18.49 -10.72 -6.47
CA ALA A 20 -18.61 -11.43 -5.19
C ALA A 20 -18.75 -10.50 -3.98
N PHE A 21 -18.43 -9.20 -4.14
CA PHE A 21 -18.35 -8.22 -3.06
C PHE A 21 -19.01 -6.90 -3.49
N PRO A 22 -20.29 -6.67 -3.16
CA PRO A 22 -21.09 -5.57 -3.72
C PRO A 22 -20.56 -4.17 -3.39
N ASN A 23 -19.77 -4.02 -2.32
CA ASN A 23 -19.19 -2.74 -1.89
C ASN A 23 -17.69 -2.63 -2.22
N LEU A 24 -17.16 -3.53 -3.07
CA LEU A 24 -15.77 -3.53 -3.47
C LEU A 24 -15.66 -3.22 -4.95
N TYR A 25 -14.86 -2.20 -5.24
CA TYR A 25 -14.57 -1.74 -6.58
C TYR A 25 -13.05 -1.78 -6.79
N PHE A 26 -12.65 -2.10 -8.01
CA PHE A 26 -11.26 -2.16 -8.40
C PHE A 26 -10.98 -1.14 -9.50
N VAL A 27 -9.81 -0.50 -9.41
CA VAL A 27 -9.27 0.36 -10.49
C VAL A 27 -8.00 -0.31 -11.01
N GLY A 28 -8.08 -0.90 -12.19
CA GLY A 28 -6.95 -1.55 -12.84
C GLY A 28 -5.85 -0.55 -13.25
N ALA A 29 -4.60 -1.01 -13.22
CA ALA A 29 -3.54 -0.41 -14.04
C ALA A 29 -3.49 -1.20 -15.35
N VAL A 30 -3.90 -0.60 -16.47
CA VAL A 30 -4.08 -1.29 -17.75
C VAL A 30 -2.80 -1.25 -18.62
N SER A 31 -1.69 -0.69 -18.13
CA SER A 31 -0.43 -0.64 -18.89
C SER A 31 0.73 -1.42 -18.24
N GLN A 32 1.37 -2.29 -19.03
CA GLN A 32 2.62 -2.99 -18.69
C GLN A 32 3.88 -2.15 -18.92
N GLN A 33 3.74 -0.84 -19.18
CA GLN A 33 4.91 0.01 -19.36
C GLN A 33 5.65 0.20 -18.02
N PRO A 34 7.00 0.15 -18.01
CA PRO A 34 7.76 0.52 -16.82
C PRO A 34 7.49 1.99 -16.54
N VAL A 35 6.61 2.25 -15.58
CA VAL A 35 6.34 3.62 -15.19
C VAL A 35 7.47 4.03 -14.28
N GLY A 36 8.29 4.96 -14.75
CA GLY A 36 9.29 5.62 -13.91
C GLY A 36 8.62 6.51 -12.87
N ALA A 37 9.44 7.27 -12.14
CA ALA A 37 8.91 8.06 -11.04
C ALA A 37 7.89 9.09 -11.53
N PRO A 38 6.74 9.23 -10.84
CA PRO A 38 5.70 10.16 -11.28
C PRO A 38 6.26 11.57 -11.31
N THR A 39 6.04 12.28 -12.40
CA THR A 39 6.30 13.71 -12.49
C THR A 39 5.37 14.48 -11.53
N PRO A 40 5.71 15.72 -11.15
CA PRO A 40 4.86 16.51 -10.25
C PRO A 40 3.41 16.66 -10.72
N ARG A 41 3.21 16.87 -12.04
CA ARG A 41 1.88 17.00 -12.65
C ARG A 41 1.06 15.72 -12.51
N GLU A 42 1.72 14.57 -12.69
CA GLU A 42 1.12 13.25 -12.55
C GLU A 42 0.71 12.97 -11.10
N LEU A 43 1.54 13.40 -10.14
CA LEU A 43 1.22 13.30 -8.72
C LEU A 43 0.02 14.18 -8.34
N GLU A 44 -0.08 15.40 -8.88
CA GLU A 44 -1.23 16.28 -8.68
C GLU A 44 -2.53 15.70 -9.26
N ALA A 45 -2.47 15.14 -10.47
CA ALA A 45 -3.60 14.49 -11.10
C ALA A 45 -4.08 13.31 -10.24
N LEU A 46 -3.15 12.47 -9.78
CA LEU A 46 -3.46 11.35 -8.91
C LEU A 46 -4.06 11.79 -7.57
N ASN A 47 -3.55 12.88 -6.98
CA ASN A 47 -4.11 13.44 -5.75
C ASN A 47 -5.57 13.85 -5.95
N ARG A 48 -5.91 14.53 -7.05
CA ARG A 48 -7.30 14.91 -7.36
C ARG A 48 -8.20 13.69 -7.51
N VAL A 49 -7.71 12.62 -8.11
CA VAL A 49 -8.46 11.38 -8.22
C VAL A 49 -8.72 10.76 -6.85
N ILE A 50 -7.68 10.68 -6.00
CA ILE A 50 -7.84 10.14 -4.64
C ILE A 50 -8.87 10.96 -3.84
N GLU A 51 -8.87 12.30 -3.97
CA GLU A 51 -9.89 13.14 -3.32
C GLU A 51 -11.31 12.84 -3.82
N VAL A 52 -11.52 12.64 -5.12
CA VAL A 52 -12.84 12.24 -5.65
C VAL A 52 -13.25 10.87 -5.13
N LEU A 53 -12.33 9.90 -5.07
CA LEU A 53 -12.62 8.57 -4.55
C LEU A 53 -12.94 8.61 -3.04
N ARG A 54 -12.31 9.51 -2.28
CA ARG A 54 -12.62 9.72 -0.86
C ARG A 54 -14.04 10.22 -0.61
N GLU A 55 -14.61 10.98 -1.53
CA GLU A 55 -16.00 11.43 -1.42
C GLU A 55 -17.01 10.31 -1.71
N GLN A 56 -16.58 9.27 -2.44
CA GLN A 56 -17.46 8.19 -2.91
C GLN A 56 -17.34 6.88 -2.11
N PHE A 57 -16.21 6.67 -1.42
CA PHE A 57 -15.91 5.43 -0.72
C PHE A 57 -15.49 5.69 0.72
N ASP A 58 -15.97 4.86 1.65
CA ASP A 58 -15.55 4.91 3.06
C ASP A 58 -14.06 4.59 3.25
N MET A 59 -13.49 3.79 2.33
CA MET A 59 -12.10 3.38 2.37
C MET A 59 -11.53 3.20 0.95
N VAL A 60 -10.39 3.82 0.70
CA VAL A 60 -9.62 3.66 -0.54
C VAL A 60 -8.29 2.97 -0.20
N ILE A 61 -8.08 1.79 -0.77
CA ILE A 61 -6.81 1.04 -0.63
C ILE A 61 -5.94 1.33 -1.86
N VAL A 62 -4.74 1.85 -1.62
CA VAL A 62 -3.77 2.16 -2.66
C VAL A 62 -2.64 1.15 -2.58
N ASP A 63 -2.51 0.29 -3.60
CA ASP A 63 -1.37 -0.61 -3.72
C ASP A 63 -0.15 0.15 -4.27
N LEU A 64 0.99 -0.02 -3.60
CA LEU A 64 2.23 0.72 -3.87
C LEU A 64 3.33 -0.25 -4.30
N PRO A 65 4.22 0.14 -5.23
CA PRO A 65 5.34 -0.71 -5.61
C PRO A 65 6.27 -1.00 -4.43
N PRO A 66 7.07 -2.10 -4.47
CA PRO A 66 7.98 -2.45 -3.40
C PRO A 66 8.98 -1.34 -3.09
N LEU A 67 9.30 -1.18 -1.80
CA LEU A 67 10.17 -0.13 -1.25
C LEU A 67 11.63 -0.13 -1.76
N ARG A 68 12.00 -1.11 -2.60
CA ARG A 68 13.32 -1.16 -3.25
C ARG A 68 13.54 0.02 -4.21
N GLY A 69 12.47 0.61 -4.74
CA GLY A 69 12.47 1.89 -5.47
C GLY A 69 12.01 3.04 -4.56
N VAL A 70 12.85 3.40 -3.58
CA VAL A 70 12.54 4.27 -2.42
C VAL A 70 11.79 5.57 -2.77
N SER A 71 11.92 6.11 -3.98
CA SER A 71 11.32 7.38 -4.37
C SER A 71 9.81 7.31 -4.65
N GLU A 72 9.35 6.33 -5.43
CA GLU A 72 7.98 6.34 -5.97
C GLU A 72 6.95 6.01 -4.91
N SER A 73 7.20 4.95 -4.15
CA SER A 73 6.34 4.52 -3.05
C SER A 73 6.25 5.63 -1.98
N GLN A 74 7.30 6.43 -1.76
CA GLN A 74 7.26 7.56 -0.82
C GLN A 74 6.38 8.70 -1.33
N LEU A 75 6.50 9.05 -2.62
CA LEU A 75 5.69 10.09 -3.25
C LEU A 75 4.20 9.72 -3.19
N LEU A 76 3.86 8.50 -3.57
CA LEU A 76 2.48 8.00 -3.55
C LEU A 76 1.93 7.83 -2.13
N ALA A 77 2.75 7.34 -1.20
CA ALA A 77 2.35 7.24 0.21
C ALA A 77 2.04 8.60 0.85
N ASN A 78 2.59 9.70 0.33
CA ASN A 78 2.24 11.04 0.80
C ASN A 78 0.80 11.43 0.46
N LEU A 79 0.18 10.79 -0.55
CA LEU A 79 -1.23 11.02 -0.91
C LEU A 79 -2.21 10.25 -0.01
N CYS A 80 -1.75 9.18 0.66
CA CYS A 80 -2.58 8.36 1.55
C CYS A 80 -2.68 9.01 2.93
N ASP A 81 -3.73 8.76 3.72
CA ASP A 81 -3.79 9.21 5.12
C ASP A 81 -2.91 8.37 6.04
N LYS A 82 -2.98 7.06 5.86
CA LYS A 82 -2.32 6.04 6.67
C LYS A 82 -1.58 5.08 5.76
N VAL A 83 -0.48 4.54 6.27
CA VAL A 83 0.41 3.62 5.55
C VAL A 83 0.69 2.42 6.43
N VAL A 84 0.55 1.22 5.86
CA VAL A 84 0.92 -0.05 6.49
C VAL A 84 2.10 -0.64 5.75
N PHE A 85 3.15 -0.99 6.47
CA PHE A 85 4.32 -1.65 5.87
C PHE A 85 4.11 -3.15 5.75
N LEU A 86 4.08 -3.68 4.53
CA LEU A 86 4.07 -5.13 4.31
C LEU A 86 5.50 -5.68 4.32
N ILE A 87 5.77 -6.65 5.19
CA ILE A 87 7.08 -7.29 5.32
C ILE A 87 6.91 -8.78 5.02
N ASP A 88 7.57 -9.29 3.98
CA ASP A 88 7.60 -10.74 3.73
C ASP A 88 8.49 -11.42 4.78
N TRP A 89 7.88 -12.20 5.69
CA TRP A 89 8.56 -12.89 6.79
C TRP A 89 9.66 -13.83 6.28
N THR A 90 9.46 -14.45 5.12
CA THR A 90 10.33 -15.51 4.60
C THR A 90 11.52 -14.97 3.82
N LYS A 91 11.38 -13.77 3.23
CA LYS A 91 12.35 -13.22 2.26
C LYS A 91 12.99 -11.90 2.67
N THR A 92 12.45 -11.21 3.67
CA THR A 92 12.95 -9.89 4.07
C THR A 92 13.83 -9.99 5.30
N PRO A 93 15.16 -9.78 5.20
CA PRO A 93 16.01 -9.77 6.37
C PRO A 93 15.63 -8.66 7.34
N LYS A 94 15.70 -8.93 8.65
CA LYS A 94 15.38 -7.95 9.72
C LYS A 94 16.09 -6.61 9.53
N GLY A 95 17.38 -6.65 9.16
CA GLY A 95 18.17 -5.43 8.91
C GLY A 95 17.64 -4.59 7.75
N VAL A 96 17.15 -5.24 6.68
CA VAL A 96 16.56 -4.58 5.51
C VAL A 96 15.22 -3.95 5.88
N ALA A 97 14.34 -4.68 6.57
CA ALA A 97 13.06 -4.15 7.04
C ALA A 97 13.24 -2.95 7.98
N ALA A 98 14.13 -3.08 8.98
CA ALA A 98 14.43 -2.01 9.91
C ALA A 98 15.07 -0.80 9.22
N SER A 99 15.94 -1.04 8.23
CA SER A 99 16.53 0.02 7.41
C SER A 99 15.47 0.76 6.60
N ALA A 100 14.57 0.03 5.92
CA ALA A 100 13.49 0.63 5.14
C ALA A 100 12.59 1.52 6.01
N LEU A 101 12.19 1.03 7.19
CA LEU A 101 11.39 1.80 8.15
C LEU A 101 12.13 3.04 8.66
N ARG A 102 13.45 2.96 8.93
CA ARG A 102 14.26 4.11 9.37
C ARG A 102 14.47 5.15 8.27
N HIS A 103 14.68 4.72 7.03
CA HIS A 103 14.93 5.61 5.90
C HIS A 103 13.66 6.25 5.34
N TRP A 104 12.49 5.73 5.71
CA TRP A 104 11.19 6.29 5.38
C TRP A 104 10.92 7.59 6.18
N LYS A 105 11.62 8.66 5.81
CA LYS A 105 11.56 9.98 6.47
C LYS A 105 10.34 10.81 6.07
N ARG A 106 9.59 10.38 5.04
CA ARG A 106 8.35 10.99 4.53
C ARG A 106 7.45 9.85 4.01
N PRO A 107 6.19 9.70 4.46
CA PRO A 107 5.41 10.62 5.28
C PRO A 107 5.59 10.31 6.78
N LYS A 108 6.33 11.17 7.49
CA LYS A 108 6.41 11.08 8.96
C LYS A 108 5.00 11.22 9.53
N GLY A 109 4.60 10.28 10.38
CA GLY A 109 3.31 10.29 11.08
C GLY A 109 2.15 9.58 10.38
N LYS A 110 2.34 9.04 9.17
CA LYS A 110 1.31 8.26 8.47
C LYS A 110 1.45 6.74 8.64
N ILE A 111 2.63 6.26 9.01
CA ILE A 111 2.83 4.82 9.27
C ILE A 111 2.07 4.45 10.54
N ILE A 112 1.10 3.54 10.42
CA ILE A 112 0.32 3.04 11.55
C ILE A 112 0.78 1.68 12.07
N GLY A 113 1.63 0.99 11.30
CA GLY A 113 2.18 -0.29 11.70
C GLY A 113 2.86 -1.05 10.58
N ALA A 114 3.30 -2.26 10.88
CA ALA A 114 3.85 -3.21 9.93
C ALA A 114 3.10 -4.54 10.02
N LEU A 115 2.82 -5.14 8.87
CA LEU A 115 2.16 -6.44 8.75
C LEU A 115 3.17 -7.45 8.17
N PHE A 116 3.42 -8.51 8.92
CA PHE A 116 4.19 -9.64 8.42
C PHE A 116 3.32 -10.53 7.55
N THR A 117 3.71 -10.67 6.29
CA THR A 117 3.03 -11.52 5.32
C THR A 117 3.78 -12.84 5.16
N LYS A 118 3.07 -13.89 4.75
CA LYS A 118 3.62 -15.24 4.50
C LYS A 118 4.30 -15.88 5.72
N ALA A 119 3.98 -15.41 6.92
CA ALA A 119 4.37 -16.09 8.15
C ALA A 119 3.67 -17.45 8.20
N ARG A 120 4.45 -18.53 8.34
CA ARG A 120 3.91 -19.87 8.58
C ARG A 120 3.83 -20.08 10.09
N LEU A 121 2.62 -20.23 10.63
CA LEU A 121 2.38 -20.42 12.07
C LEU A 121 3.19 -21.57 12.67
N ARG A 122 3.47 -22.62 11.89
CA ARG A 122 4.29 -23.78 12.31
C ARG A 122 5.72 -23.42 12.72
N ASN A 123 6.25 -22.29 12.22
CA ASN A 123 7.56 -21.76 12.63
C ASN A 123 7.44 -20.74 13.77
N TYR A 124 6.24 -20.29 14.13
CA TYR A 124 6.03 -19.31 15.19
C TYR A 124 6.23 -19.94 16.59
N GLU A 125 5.80 -21.20 16.77
CA GLU A 125 5.99 -21.95 18.01
C GLU A 125 7.47 -22.19 18.36
N SER A 126 8.34 -22.34 17.35
CA SER A 126 9.78 -22.49 17.59
C SER A 126 10.48 -21.19 18.01
N PHE A 127 9.87 -20.02 17.75
CA PHE A 127 10.42 -18.72 18.15
C PHE A 127 9.91 -18.24 19.51
N ASN A 128 8.76 -18.73 19.97
CA ASN A 128 8.14 -18.25 21.19
C ASN A 128 7.84 -19.40 22.17
N LYS A 129 8.90 -19.98 22.74
CA LYS A 129 8.75 -21.00 23.80
C LYS A 129 8.34 -20.42 25.17
N ASN A 130 8.29 -19.10 25.34
CA ASN A 130 8.12 -18.48 26.66
C ASN A 130 6.90 -17.56 26.85
N GLU A 131 6.10 -17.24 25.83
CA GLU A 131 5.02 -16.23 25.98
C GLU A 131 3.66 -16.59 25.32
N ILE A 132 3.34 -17.87 25.10
CA ILE A 132 2.04 -18.27 24.49
C ILE A 132 1.08 -18.88 25.53
N HIS A 133 1.07 -18.40 26.78
CA HIS A 133 0.11 -18.93 27.76
C HIS A 133 -1.18 -18.11 27.93
N ASP A 134 -1.25 -16.85 27.46
CA ASP A 134 -2.32 -15.93 27.93
C ASP A 134 -3.20 -15.26 26.85
N TYR A 135 -3.15 -15.68 25.58
CA TYR A 135 -3.96 -15.01 24.54
C TYR A 135 -5.22 -15.78 24.08
N TYR A 136 -5.40 -17.01 24.54
CA TYR A 136 -6.63 -17.79 24.36
C TYR A 136 -7.00 -18.49 25.67
N GLY A 137 -7.04 -17.73 26.77
CA GLY A 137 -7.68 -18.11 28.02
C GLY A 137 -9.09 -17.54 28.09
#